data_AF-A0A2D9DLZ7-F1
#
_entry.id   AF-A0A2D9DLZ7-F1
#
_cell.length_a   1.000
_cell.length_b   1.000
_cell.length_c   1.000
_cell.angle_alpha   90.00
_cell.angle_beta   90.00
_cell.angle_gamma   90.00
#
_symmetry.space_group_name_H-M   'P 1'
#
loop_
_entity.id
_entity.type
_entity.pdbx_description
1 polymer ?
#
loop_
_entity_poly.entity_id
_entity_poly.type
_entity_poly.pdbx_seq_one_letter_code
_entity_poly.pdbx_strand_id
1 'polypeptide(L)'
;EDPHLQDQEADQKAFDRIRRVFPLLSGERRRLLELCITYGFQYKNIAQVMGTSTAYTSYEVKRAIEDIKKIIHEGNDLETKPKEVVTVKLQGKMTAEQEQVLQLRNEKQYSFAAIAKELKLSQKEVHKEFMTAYRLLQQKHEQQQSA
;
A
#
# COMPACT_ATOMS: atom_id res chain seq x y z
N GLU A 1 -39.00 -10.14 15.44
CA GLU A 1 -37.82 -10.85 14.92
C GLU A 1 -36.95 -11.21 16.11
N ASP A 2 -36.38 -12.41 16.14
CA ASP A 2 -35.61 -12.90 17.29
C ASP A 2 -34.24 -12.21 17.31
N PRO A 3 -33.90 -11.42 18.35
CA PRO A 3 -32.65 -10.65 18.39
C PRO A 3 -31.41 -11.53 18.23
N HIS A 4 -31.48 -12.79 18.66
CA HIS A 4 -30.38 -13.74 18.52
C HIS A 4 -30.07 -14.13 17.05
N LEU A 5 -31.07 -14.05 16.16
CA LEU A 5 -30.89 -14.31 14.73
C LEU A 5 -30.18 -13.16 14.02
N GLN A 6 -30.47 -11.92 14.41
CA GLN A 6 -29.85 -10.72 13.81
C GLN A 6 -28.37 -10.62 14.16
N ASP A 7 -28.00 -10.95 15.40
CA ASP A 7 -26.60 -10.98 15.85
C ASP A 7 -25.80 -12.05 15.09
N GLN A 8 -26.37 -13.23 14.89
CA GLN A 8 -25.73 -14.30 14.09
C GLN A 8 -25.51 -13.90 12.64
N GLU A 9 -26.46 -13.19 12.02
CA GLU A 9 -26.33 -12.73 10.64
C GLU A 9 -25.24 -11.66 10.51
N ALA A 10 -25.12 -10.76 11.48
CA ALA A 10 -24.08 -9.74 11.53
C ALA A 10 -22.68 -10.36 11.69
N ASP A 11 -22.54 -11.33 12.61
CA ASP A 11 -21.28 -12.06 12.82
C ASP A 11 -20.87 -12.85 11.59
N GLN A 12 -21.81 -13.52 10.92
CA GLN A 12 -21.53 -14.25 9.69
C GLN A 12 -21.07 -13.32 8.57
N LYS A 13 -21.72 -12.15 8.41
CA LYS A 13 -21.29 -11.11 7.45
C LYS A 13 -19.89 -10.58 7.76
N ALA A 14 -19.56 -10.38 9.04
CA ALA A 14 -18.23 -9.95 9.46
C ALA A 14 -17.17 -11.02 9.15
N PHE A 15 -17.47 -12.28 9.43
CA PHE A 15 -16.60 -13.41 9.14
C PHE A 15 -16.32 -13.55 7.63
N ASP A 16 -17.37 -13.48 6.81
CA ASP A 16 -17.24 -13.58 5.35
C ASP A 16 -16.37 -12.45 4.77
N ARG A 17 -16.48 -11.23 5.31
CA ARG A 17 -15.62 -10.11 4.93
C ARG A 17 -14.15 -10.40 5.23
N ILE A 18 -13.85 -10.91 6.42
CA ILE A 18 -12.47 -11.29 6.80
C ILE A 18 -11.96 -12.40 5.88
N ARG A 19 -12.80 -13.41 5.58
CA ARG A 19 -12.43 -14.55 4.74
C ARG A 19 -12.07 -14.13 3.31
N ARG A 20 -12.72 -13.11 2.75
CA ARG A 20 -12.41 -12.53 1.44
C ARG A 20 -11.09 -11.76 1.42
N VAL A 21 -10.71 -11.15 2.54
CA VAL A 21 -9.46 -10.35 2.64
C VAL A 21 -8.24 -11.21 2.90
N PHE A 22 -8.39 -12.33 3.61
CA PHE A 22 -7.30 -13.27 3.89
C PHE A 22 -6.44 -13.67 2.66
N PRO A 23 -7.00 -13.98 1.48
CA PRO A 23 -6.23 -14.28 0.27
C PRO A 23 -5.46 -13.09 -0.33
N LEU A 24 -5.78 -11.84 0.07
CA LEU A 24 -5.12 -10.63 -0.42
C LEU A 24 -3.87 -10.26 0.39
N LEU A 25 -3.70 -10.87 1.56
CA LEU A 25 -2.50 -10.69 2.39
C LEU A 25 -1.29 -11.41 1.77
N SER A 26 -0.10 -10.86 1.99
CA SER A 26 1.16 -11.51 1.59
C SER A 26 1.30 -12.87 2.27
N GLY A 27 2.02 -13.80 1.62
CA GLY A 27 2.18 -15.18 2.13
C GLY A 27 2.76 -15.24 3.54
N GLU A 28 3.72 -14.35 3.85
CA GLU A 28 4.33 -14.25 5.18
C GLU A 28 3.34 -13.78 6.25
N ARG A 29 2.55 -12.73 5.97
CA ARG A 29 1.53 -12.21 6.90
C ARG A 29 0.39 -13.21 7.11
N ARG A 30 -0.01 -13.91 6.05
CA ARG A 30 -0.99 -14.98 6.13
C ARG A 30 -0.50 -16.09 7.04
N ARG A 31 0.73 -16.56 6.80
CA ARG A 31 1.36 -17.60 7.62
C ARG A 31 1.46 -17.18 9.09
N LEU A 32 1.83 -15.94 9.36
CA LEU A 32 1.89 -15.39 10.70
C LEU A 32 0.52 -15.44 11.41
N LEU A 33 -0.56 -15.06 10.74
CA LEU A 33 -1.92 -15.09 11.30
C LEU A 33 -2.45 -16.51 11.47
N GLU A 34 -2.15 -17.43 10.56
CA GLU A 34 -2.46 -18.86 10.72
C GLU A 34 -1.80 -19.44 11.97
N LEU A 35 -0.54 -19.08 12.21
CA LEU A 35 0.17 -19.46 13.43
C LEU A 35 -0.45 -18.79 14.66
N CYS A 36 -0.90 -17.54 14.58
CA CYS A 36 -1.66 -16.92 15.67
C CYS A 36 -2.93 -17.70 16.02
N ILE A 37 -3.69 -18.16 15.03
CA ILE A 37 -4.90 -18.95 15.26
C ILE A 37 -4.54 -20.32 15.84
N THR A 38 -3.51 -20.98 15.29
CA THR A 38 -3.07 -22.32 15.71
C THR A 38 -2.52 -22.34 17.13
N TYR A 39 -1.74 -21.33 17.51
CA TYR A 39 -1.09 -21.23 18.83
C TYR A 39 -1.87 -20.34 19.81
N GLY A 40 -3.10 -19.93 19.50
CA GLY A 40 -3.91 -19.09 20.39
C GLY A 40 -3.24 -17.77 20.77
N PHE A 41 -2.59 -17.11 19.81
CA PHE A 41 -1.87 -15.84 19.99
C PHE A 41 -0.72 -15.88 21.02
N GLN A 42 -0.18 -17.08 21.30
CA GLN A 42 1.03 -17.23 22.10
C GLN A 42 2.28 -16.80 21.32
N TYR A 43 2.57 -15.50 21.31
CA TYR A 43 3.65 -14.91 20.50
C TYR A 43 5.03 -15.52 20.74
N LYS A 44 5.30 -16.07 21.92
CA LYS A 44 6.56 -16.76 22.22
C LYS A 44 6.73 -18.02 21.35
N ASN A 45 5.68 -18.84 21.24
CA ASN A 45 5.70 -20.08 20.47
C ASN A 45 5.75 -19.78 18.98
N ILE A 46 5.00 -18.75 18.55
CA ILE A 46 4.98 -18.29 17.16
C ILE A 46 6.36 -17.75 16.76
N ALA A 47 6.99 -16.93 17.61
CA ALA A 47 8.32 -16.39 17.38
C ALA A 47 9.37 -17.50 17.25
N GLN A 48 9.27 -18.55 18.08
CA GLN A 48 10.15 -19.72 18.00
C GLN A 48 10.02 -20.46 16.66
N VAL A 49 8.78 -20.67 16.18
CA VAL A 49 8.53 -21.31 14.88
C VAL A 49 8.97 -20.44 13.70
N MET A 50 8.80 -19.12 13.82
CA MET A 50 9.19 -18.15 12.80
C MET A 50 10.69 -17.81 12.82
N GLY A 51 11.43 -18.24 13.84
CA GLY A 51 12.85 -17.87 14.01
C GLY A 51 13.06 -16.38 14.27
N THR A 52 12.08 -15.71 14.89
CA THR A 52 12.14 -14.26 15.18
C THR A 52 12.04 -13.99 16.68
N SER A 53 12.14 -12.71 17.09
CA SER A 53 11.90 -12.33 18.48
C SER A 53 10.40 -12.20 18.76
N THR A 54 10.00 -12.46 20.01
CA THR A 54 8.61 -12.26 20.47
C THR A 54 8.12 -10.83 20.23
N ALA A 55 9.00 -9.84 20.43
CA ALA A 55 8.67 -8.43 20.20
C ALA A 55 8.37 -8.17 18.71
N TYR A 56 9.23 -8.65 17.81
CA TYR A 56 9.04 -8.52 16.37
C TYR A 56 7.77 -9.24 15.89
N THR A 57 7.55 -10.48 16.35
CA THR A 57 6.32 -11.24 16.07
C THR A 57 5.08 -10.45 16.50
N SER A 58 5.07 -9.92 17.73
CA SER A 58 3.93 -9.15 18.24
C SER A 58 3.67 -7.87 17.43
N TYR A 59 4.74 -7.24 16.93
CA TYR A 59 4.66 -6.06 16.08
C TYR A 59 4.11 -6.40 14.69
N GLU A 60 4.63 -7.44 14.05
CA GLU A 60 4.17 -7.86 12.72
C GLU A 60 2.73 -8.37 12.74
N VAL A 61 2.29 -9.02 13.82
CA VAL A 61 0.87 -9.40 13.99
C VAL A 61 -0.02 -8.17 14.03
N LYS A 62 0.37 -7.12 14.78
CA LYS A 62 -0.39 -5.86 14.81
C LYS A 62 -0.47 -5.23 13.42
N ARG A 63 0.64 -5.18 12.68
CA ARG A 63 0.66 -4.66 11.31
C ARG A 63 -0.24 -5.47 10.39
N ALA A 64 -0.18 -6.80 10.46
CA ALA A 64 -1.04 -7.66 9.65
C ALA A 64 -2.54 -7.41 9.93
N ILE A 65 -2.91 -7.15 11.19
CA ILE A 65 -4.28 -6.77 11.56
C ILE A 65 -4.64 -5.38 11.03
N GLU A 66 -3.73 -4.41 11.11
CA GLU A 66 -3.92 -3.07 10.54
C GLU A 66 -4.12 -3.12 9.02
N ASP A 67 -3.35 -3.97 8.32
CA ASP A 67 -3.51 -4.18 6.89
C ASP A 67 -4.87 -4.79 6.56
N ILE A 68 -5.33 -5.79 7.32
CA ILE A 68 -6.69 -6.35 7.16
C ILE A 68 -7.74 -5.25 7.37
N LYS A 69 -7.63 -4.47 8.45
CA LYS A 69 -8.55 -3.37 8.74
C LYS A 69 -8.59 -2.37 7.59
N LYS A 70 -7.42 -2.00 7.08
CA LYS A 70 -7.28 -1.07 5.95
C LYS A 70 -7.96 -1.62 4.70
N ILE A 71 -7.71 -2.87 4.33
CA ILE A 71 -8.35 -3.49 3.15
C ILE A 71 -9.87 -3.55 3.30
N ILE A 72 -10.38 -3.87 4.50
CA ILE A 72 -11.83 -3.90 4.77
C ILE A 72 -12.43 -2.48 4.70
N HIS A 73 -11.73 -1.48 5.25
CA HIS A 73 -12.19 -0.08 5.23
C HIS A 73 -12.15 0.50 3.81
N GLU A 74 -11.05 0.30 3.09
CA GLU A 74 -10.90 0.71 1.68
C GLU A 74 -11.92 -0.01 0.79
N GLY A 75 -12.19 -1.30 1.04
CA GLY A 75 -13.22 -2.04 0.33
C GLY A 75 -14.65 -1.53 0.58
N ASN A 76 -14.96 -0.97 1.76
CA ASN A 76 -16.24 -0.28 1.99
C ASN A 76 -16.27 1.10 1.31
N ASP A 77 -15.14 1.81 1.32
CA ASP A 77 -14.99 3.12 0.66
C ASP A 77 -15.14 3.03 -0.87
N LEU A 78 -14.90 1.86 -1.47
CA LEU A 78 -15.12 1.61 -2.91
C LEU A 78 -16.60 1.41 -3.28
N GLU A 79 -17.46 1.02 -2.34
CA GLU A 79 -18.92 0.96 -2.56
C GLU A 79 -19.59 2.31 -2.24
N THR A 80 -19.06 3.11 -1.33
CA THR A 80 -19.55 4.47 -1.06
C THR A 80 -18.71 5.52 -1.78
N LYS A 81 -19.12 5.74 -3.04
CA LYS A 81 -18.57 6.68 -4.01
C LYS A 81 -17.34 6.10 -4.72
N PRO A 82 -17.29 6.14 -6.06
CA PRO A 82 -16.00 6.33 -6.68
C PRO A 82 -15.47 7.57 -5.98
N LYS A 83 -14.36 7.45 -5.23
CA LYS A 83 -13.53 8.62 -4.97
C LYS A 83 -13.45 9.25 -6.33
N GLU A 84 -14.09 10.41 -6.49
CA GLU A 84 -13.74 11.34 -7.54
C GLU A 84 -12.24 11.29 -7.44
N VAL A 85 -11.64 10.62 -8.42
CA VAL A 85 -10.25 10.82 -8.74
C VAL A 85 -10.29 12.31 -8.80
N VAL A 86 -9.69 12.96 -7.79
CA VAL A 86 -9.34 14.34 -7.95
C VAL A 86 -8.28 14.18 -9.04
N THR A 87 -8.74 14.09 -10.29
CA THR A 87 -8.29 14.89 -11.39
C THR A 87 -8.24 16.29 -10.84
N VAL A 88 -7.23 16.52 -9.99
CA VAL A 88 -6.27 17.54 -10.26
C VAL A 88 -5.97 17.25 -11.71
N LYS A 89 -6.71 17.94 -12.57
CA LYS A 89 -6.27 18.25 -13.90
C LYS A 89 -4.94 18.91 -13.66
N LEU A 90 -3.88 18.12 -13.48
CA LEU A 90 -2.56 18.54 -13.85
C LEU A 90 -2.64 18.52 -15.38
N GLN A 91 -3.35 19.53 -15.91
CA GLN A 91 -3.06 20.09 -17.21
C GLN A 91 -1.63 20.61 -17.09
N GLY A 92 -0.69 19.68 -17.15
CA GLY A 92 0.71 19.94 -16.99
C GLY A 92 1.37 19.02 -17.96
N LYS A 93 1.58 19.51 -19.18
CA LYS A 93 2.69 19.00 -19.99
C LYS A 93 3.91 18.99 -19.06
N MET A 94 4.66 17.89 -19.07
CA MET A 94 5.89 17.75 -18.28
C MET A 94 6.72 19.03 -18.44
N THR A 95 7.09 19.67 -17.32
CA THR A 95 7.93 20.86 -17.41
C THR A 95 9.32 20.47 -17.88
N ALA A 96 10.05 21.40 -18.50
CA ALA A 96 11.40 21.13 -19.00
C ALA A 96 12.34 20.62 -17.88
N GLU A 97 12.16 21.11 -16.65
CA GLU A 97 12.93 20.70 -15.47
C GLU A 97 12.60 19.25 -15.05
N GLN A 98 11.31 18.87 -15.07
CA GLN A 98 10.87 17.50 -14.77
C GLN A 98 11.40 16.50 -15.80
N GLU A 99 11.38 16.88 -17.08
CA GLU A 99 11.91 16.06 -18.15
C GLU A 99 13.43 15.87 -18.01
N GLN A 100 14.16 16.94 -17.71
CA GLN A 100 15.60 16.87 -17.46
C GLN A 100 15.96 16.02 -16.25
N VAL A 101 15.25 16.16 -15.13
CA VAL A 101 15.48 15.31 -13.94
C VAL A 101 15.23 13.83 -14.26
N LEU A 102 14.16 13.53 -15.00
CA LEU A 102 13.80 12.17 -15.40
C LEU A 102 14.82 11.57 -16.37
N GLN A 103 15.27 12.33 -17.38
CA GLN A 103 16.32 11.92 -18.32
C GLN A 103 17.65 11.70 -17.60
N LEU A 104 18.11 12.65 -16.78
CA LEU A 104 19.37 12.53 -16.03
C LEU A 104 19.37 11.33 -15.09
N ARG A 105 18.22 11.01 -14.49
CA ARG A 105 18.09 9.85 -13.61
C ARG A 105 18.01 8.52 -14.38
N ASN A 106 17.22 8.45 -15.45
CA ASN A 106 16.98 7.20 -16.17
C ASN A 106 18.08 6.88 -17.19
N GLU A 107 18.53 7.87 -17.96
CA GLU A 107 19.51 7.70 -19.04
C GLU A 107 20.95 7.79 -18.52
N LYS A 108 21.24 8.78 -17.67
CA LYS A 108 22.61 9.00 -17.15
C LYS A 108 22.89 8.35 -15.79
N GLN A 109 21.87 7.74 -15.15
CA GLN A 109 21.99 7.09 -13.83
C GLN A 109 22.58 8.00 -12.74
N TYR A 110 22.35 9.32 -12.83
CA TYR A 110 22.90 10.28 -11.88
C TYR A 110 22.18 10.23 -10.52
N SER A 111 22.93 10.46 -9.46
CA SER A 111 22.37 10.58 -8.10
C SER A 111 21.61 11.90 -7.96
N PHE A 112 20.63 11.95 -7.04
CA PHE A 112 19.87 13.19 -6.79
C PHE A 112 20.78 14.38 -6.41
N ALA A 113 21.93 14.12 -5.77
CA ALA A 113 22.91 15.15 -5.46
C ALA A 113 23.64 15.67 -6.71
N ALA A 114 24.00 14.79 -7.65
CA ALA A 114 24.60 15.18 -8.92
C ALA A 114 23.62 15.98 -9.79
N ILE A 115 22.36 15.55 -9.85
CA ILE A 115 21.29 16.27 -10.57
C ILE A 115 21.02 17.65 -9.94
N ALA A 116 21.00 17.73 -8.61
CA ALA A 116 20.86 19.00 -7.88
C ALA A 116 21.98 20.00 -8.22
N LYS A 117 23.21 19.50 -8.34
CA LYS A 117 24.36 20.32 -8.73
C LYS A 117 24.28 20.80 -10.18
N GLU A 118 23.82 19.94 -11.09
CA GLU A 118 23.66 20.26 -12.52
C GLU A 118 22.55 21.29 -12.76
N LEU A 119 21.40 21.10 -12.12
CA LEU A 119 20.22 21.95 -12.29
C LEU A 119 20.19 23.16 -11.34
N LYS A 120 21.20 23.30 -10.47
CA LYS A 120 21.26 24.33 -9.41
C LYS A 120 20.02 24.36 -8.52
N LEU A 121 19.43 23.18 -8.28
CA LEU A 121 18.27 22.99 -7.42
C LEU A 121 18.69 22.35 -6.10
N SER A 122 17.83 22.42 -5.08
CA SER A 122 18.05 21.61 -3.88
C SER A 122 17.73 20.14 -4.14
N GLN A 123 18.40 19.24 -3.43
CA GLN A 123 18.12 17.80 -3.53
C GLN A 123 16.67 17.45 -3.20
N LYS A 124 16.02 18.24 -2.33
CA LYS A 124 14.59 18.08 -1.99
C LYS A 124 13.69 18.42 -3.18
N GLU A 125 13.99 19.49 -3.90
CA GLU A 125 13.27 19.88 -5.11
C GLU A 125 13.46 18.85 -6.22
N VAL A 126 14.70 18.40 -6.46
CA VAL A 126 14.98 17.34 -7.44
C VAL A 126 14.17 16.06 -7.14
N HIS A 127 14.08 15.66 -5.86
CA HIS A 127 13.28 14.50 -5.49
C HIS A 127 11.78 14.70 -5.76
N LYS A 128 11.25 15.89 -5.45
CA LYS A 128 9.86 16.26 -5.71
C LYS A 128 9.54 16.29 -7.21
N GLU A 129 10.41 16.90 -8.01
CA GLU A 129 10.25 16.97 -9.47
C GLU A 129 10.35 15.57 -10.10
N PHE A 130 11.29 14.73 -9.64
CA PHE A 130 11.39 13.35 -10.09
C PHE A 130 10.13 12.54 -9.78
N MET A 131 9.59 12.63 -8.56
CA MET A 131 8.36 11.94 -8.18
C MET A 131 7.15 12.41 -8.99
N THR A 132 7.10 13.70 -9.32
CA THR A 132 6.03 14.29 -10.13
C THR A 132 6.12 13.79 -11.57
N ALA A 133 7.32 13.84 -12.17
CA ALA A 133 7.59 13.35 -13.53
C ALA A 133 7.32 11.84 -13.66
N TYR A 134 7.76 11.04 -12.69
CA TYR A 134 7.57 9.59 -12.67
C TYR A 134 6.08 9.22 -12.58
N ARG A 135 5.31 9.93 -11.74
CA ARG A 135 3.86 9.72 -11.62
C ARG A 135 3.12 10.03 -12.93
N LEU A 136 3.51 11.10 -13.62
CA LEU A 136 2.94 11.45 -14.93
C LEU A 136 3.24 10.38 -16.00
N LEU A 137 4.46 9.83 -15.99
CA LEU A 137 4.85 8.75 -16.91
C LEU A 137 4.06 7.46 -16.64
N GLN A 138 3.85 7.12 -15.36
CA GLN A 138 3.05 5.95 -14.97
C GLN A 138 1.59 6.09 -15.42
N GLN A 139 0.97 7.25 -15.18
CA GLN A 139 -0.41 7.52 -15.62
C GLN A 139 -0.57 7.45 -17.15
N LYS A 140 0.43 7.95 -17.90
CA LYS A 140 0.43 7.86 -19.36
C LYS A 140 0.52 6.40 -19.84
N HIS A 141 1.33 5.58 -19.20
CA HIS A 141 1.41 4.14 -19.50
C HIS A 141 0.10 3.41 -19.20
N GLU A 142 -0.55 3.70 -18.07
CA GLU A 142 -1.85 3.11 -17.70
C GLU A 142 -2.97 3.52 -18.68
N GLN A 143 -2.95 4.76 -19.17
CA GLN A 143 -3.88 5.25 -20.19
C GLN A 143 -3.67 4.61 -21.57
N GLN A 144 -2.42 4.27 -21.93
CA GLN A 144 -2.11 3.60 -23.20
C GLN A 144 -2.39 2.09 -23.19
N GLN A 145 -2.44 1.45 -22.03
CA GLN A 145 -2.75 0.01 -21.90
C GLN A 145 -4.26 -0.29 -21.78
N SER A 146 -5.08 0.74 -21.58
CA SER A 146 -6.54 0.63 -21.43
C SER A 146 -7.32 1.05 -22.68
N ALA A 147 -6.64 1.26 -23.81
CA ALA A 147 -7.21 1.60 -25.11
C ALA A 147 -6.90 0.48 -26.12
#